data_AF-A0A970BD59-F1
#
_entry.id   AF-A0A970BD59-F1
#
_cell.length_a   1.000
_cell.length_b   1.000
_cell.length_c   1.000
_cell.angle_alpha   90.00
_cell.angle_beta   90.00
_cell.angle_gamma   90.00
#
_symmetry.space_group_name_H-M   'P 1'
#
loop_
_entity.id
_entity.type
_entity.pdbx_description
1 polymer ?
#
loop_
_entity_poly.entity_id
_entity_poly.type
_entity_poly.pdbx_seq_one_letter_code
_entity_poly.pdbx_strand_id
1 'polypeptide(L)'
;MRNKLFRQRPLLTIPQIVILLAAVAGVFIALDLNRRAQAGRLVGVDEEALQAEVSLEMTRQIELHATLEYVQSDDYVAAYARDEGGYLLPGEQRIVPMPIEVTPVPTAVIAPTPDPISVARPWQAWWQLLTDAPQPTQ
;
A
#
# COMPACT_ATOMS: atom_id res chain seq x y z
N MET A 1 63.36 39.45 -55.77
CA MET A 1 63.54 38.82 -54.45
C MET A 1 62.50 39.31 -53.46
N ARG A 2 61.96 38.37 -52.66
CA ARG A 2 61.36 38.52 -51.32
C ARG A 2 59.83 38.34 -51.23
N ASN A 3 59.44 37.06 -51.21
CA ASN A 3 58.12 36.60 -50.78
C ASN A 3 57.90 37.01 -49.31
N LYS A 4 56.83 37.78 -49.05
CA LYS A 4 56.37 38.06 -47.69
C LYS A 4 55.61 36.84 -47.19
N LEU A 5 56.30 36.05 -46.37
CA LEU A 5 55.80 34.86 -45.69
C LEU A 5 54.54 35.21 -44.88
N PHE A 6 53.48 34.44 -45.12
CA PHE A 6 52.22 34.49 -44.39
C PHE A 6 52.47 34.36 -42.89
N ARG A 7 52.22 35.43 -42.13
CA ARG A 7 52.30 35.43 -40.68
C ARG A 7 51.03 34.78 -40.14
N GLN A 8 51.06 33.46 -39.96
CA GLN A 8 49.99 32.73 -39.29
C GLN A 8 49.91 33.20 -37.84
N ARG A 9 48.85 33.94 -37.49
CA ARG A 9 48.50 34.18 -36.10
C ARG A 9 47.98 32.84 -35.54
N PRO A 10 48.48 32.36 -34.39
CA PRO A 10 47.93 31.15 -33.80
C PRO A 10 46.44 31.39 -33.50
N LEU A 11 45.59 30.48 -33.96
CA LEU A 11 44.12 30.59 -33.83
C LEU A 11 43.65 30.51 -32.36
N LEU A 12 44.53 30.05 -31.46
CA LEU A 12 44.28 29.89 -30.03
C LEU A 12 45.48 30.39 -29.23
N THR A 13 45.20 31.15 -28.17
CA THR A 13 46.19 31.62 -27.20
C THR A 13 46.43 30.58 -26.11
N ILE A 14 47.63 30.53 -25.52
CA ILE A 14 47.99 29.60 -24.43
C ILE A 14 46.94 29.57 -23.29
N PRO A 15 46.43 30.69 -22.75
CA PRO A 15 45.39 30.63 -21.72
C PRO A 15 44.08 29.99 -22.20
N GLN A 16 43.71 30.15 -23.48
CA GLN A 16 42.53 29.47 -24.04
C GLN A 16 42.73 27.95 -24.10
N ILE A 17 43.94 27.48 -24.40
CA ILE A 17 44.27 26.04 -24.40
C ILE A 17 44.17 25.47 -22.98
N VAL A 18 44.68 26.18 -21.97
CA VAL A 18 44.60 25.75 -20.56
C VAL A 18 43.14 25.67 -20.08
N ILE A 19 42.33 26.69 -20.39
CA ILE A 19 40.90 26.69 -20.04
C ILE A 19 40.17 25.54 -20.73
N LEU A 20 40.46 25.29 -22.01
CA LEU A 20 39.84 24.19 -22.76
C LEU A 20 40.23 22.84 -22.16
N LEU A 21 41.49 22.64 -21.79
CA LEU A 21 41.96 21.41 -21.15
C LEU A 21 41.31 21.21 -19.78
N ALA A 22 41.21 22.27 -18.97
CA ALA A 22 40.52 22.25 -17.69
C ALA A 22 39.02 21.93 -17.86
N ALA A 23 38.37 22.49 -18.87
CA ALA A 23 36.97 22.19 -19.18
C ALA A 23 36.78 20.72 -19.58
N VAL A 24 37.66 20.18 -20.44
CA VAL A 24 37.63 18.76 -20.82
C VAL A 24 37.87 17.85 -19.61
N ALA A 25 38.84 18.18 -18.76
CA ALA A 25 39.09 17.44 -17.52
C ALA A 25 37.87 17.48 -16.57
N GLY A 26 37.26 18.66 -16.42
CA GLY A 26 36.05 18.85 -15.62
C GLY A 26 34.87 18.00 -16.13
N VAL A 27 34.67 17.95 -17.45
CA VAL A 27 33.65 17.09 -18.06
C VAL A 27 33.93 15.61 -17.79
N PHE A 28 35.18 15.16 -17.92
CA PHE A 28 35.56 13.78 -17.61
C PHE A 28 35.28 13.40 -16.16
N ILE A 29 35.64 14.28 -15.21
CA ILE A 29 35.39 14.07 -13.78
C ILE A 29 33.89 14.03 -13.51
N ALA A 30 33.11 14.96 -14.07
CA ALA A 30 31.66 15.00 -13.90
C ALA A 30 30.99 13.71 -14.41
N LEU A 31 31.44 13.19 -15.56
CA LEU A 31 30.94 11.93 -16.11
C LEU A 31 31.29 10.73 -15.22
N ASP A 32 32.51 10.64 -14.70
CA ASP A 32 32.92 9.56 -13.81
C ASP A 32 32.13 9.57 -12.50
N LEU A 33 32.00 10.75 -11.87
CA LEU A 33 31.21 10.91 -10.64
C LEU A 33 29.74 10.58 -10.86
N ASN A 34 29.15 11.00 -11.98
CA ASN A 34 27.76 10.66 -12.30
C ASN A 34 27.57 9.15 -12.48
N ARG A 35 28.49 8.46 -13.17
CA ARG A 35 28.44 7.00 -13.33
C ARG A 35 28.54 6.28 -11.98
N ARG A 36 29.47 6.68 -11.13
CA ARG A 36 29.61 6.10 -9.77
C ARG A 36 28.38 6.35 -8.91
N ALA A 37 27.80 7.55 -8.97
CA ALA A 37 26.58 7.87 -8.24
C ALA A 37 25.38 7.04 -8.71
N GLN A 38 25.25 6.78 -10.02
CA GLN A 38 24.21 5.90 -10.54
C GLN A 38 24.40 4.45 -10.08
N ALA A 39 25.62 3.91 -10.16
CA ALA A 39 25.92 2.57 -9.69
C ALA A 39 25.64 2.42 -8.18
N GLY A 40 26.05 3.39 -7.36
CA GLY A 40 25.79 3.37 -5.93
C GLY A 40 24.29 3.43 -5.59
N ARG A 41 23.48 4.19 -6.34
CA ARG A 41 22.02 4.21 -6.15
C ARG A 41 21.36 2.87 -6.51
N LEU A 42 21.77 2.24 -7.61
CA LEU A 42 21.22 0.94 -8.00
C LEU A 42 21.54 -0.12 -6.94
N VAL A 43 22.80 -0.18 -6.48
CA VAL A 43 23.21 -1.10 -5.41
C VAL A 43 22.44 -0.85 -4.11
N GLY A 44 22.23 0.42 -3.73
CA GLY A 44 21.45 0.75 -2.54
C GLY A 44 19.99 0.31 -2.61
N VAL A 45 19.33 0.49 -3.76
CA VAL A 45 17.95 0.03 -3.98
C VAL A 45 17.86 -1.49 -3.95
N ASP A 46 18.81 -2.19 -4.57
CA ASP A 46 18.85 -3.66 -4.56
C ASP A 46 19.09 -4.21 -3.15
N GLU A 47 19.95 -3.55 -2.36
CA GLU A 47 20.20 -3.91 -0.97
C GLU A 47 18.96 -3.70 -0.09
N GLU A 48 18.26 -2.56 -0.21
CA GLU A 48 17.03 -2.29 0.52
C GLU A 48 15.93 -3.32 0.18
N ALA A 49 15.78 -3.67 -1.10
CA ALA A 49 14.82 -4.68 -1.54
C ALA A 49 15.15 -6.06 -0.96
N LEU A 50 16.42 -6.47 -1.00
CA LEU A 50 16.87 -7.74 -0.41
C LEU A 50 16.66 -7.78 1.10
N GLN A 51 16.95 -6.68 1.81
CA GLN A 51 16.73 -6.60 3.25
C GLN A 51 15.24 -6.74 3.60
N ALA A 52 14.35 -6.12 2.81
CA ALA A 52 12.91 -6.26 2.98
C ALA A 52 12.45 -7.71 2.78
N GLU A 53 12.94 -8.38 1.72
CA GLU A 53 12.61 -9.78 1.44
C GLU A 53 13.11 -10.71 2.56
N VAL A 54 14.34 -10.52 3.03
CA VAL A 54 14.90 -11.28 4.16
C VAL A 54 14.05 -11.08 5.42
N SER A 55 13.62 -9.87 5.72
CA SER A 55 12.78 -9.60 6.91
C SER A 55 11.43 -10.30 6.83
N LEU A 56 10.82 -10.32 5.64
CA LEU A 56 9.54 -10.99 5.40
C LEU A 56 9.68 -12.49 5.58
N GLU A 57 10.72 -13.10 5.01
CA GLU A 57 10.95 -14.54 5.13
C GLU A 57 11.34 -14.96 6.55
N MET A 58 12.05 -14.12 7.31
CA MET A 58 12.29 -14.37 8.73
C MET A 58 10.99 -14.38 9.54
N THR A 59 10.10 -13.42 9.32
CA THR A 59 8.78 -13.40 9.98
C THR A 59 7.99 -14.66 9.63
N ARG A 60 7.94 -15.02 8.35
CA ARG A 60 7.27 -16.23 7.88
C ARG A 60 7.83 -17.49 8.51
N GLN A 61 9.15 -17.59 8.62
CA GLN A 61 9.81 -18.72 9.27
C GLN A 61 9.38 -18.86 10.73
N ILE A 62 9.32 -17.74 11.48
CA ILE A 62 8.87 -17.74 12.88
C ILE A 62 7.42 -18.22 12.99
N GLU A 63 6.53 -17.71 12.14
CA GLU A 63 5.11 -18.11 12.10
C GLU A 63 4.94 -19.59 11.79
N LEU A 64 5.70 -20.11 10.82
CA LEU A 64 5.68 -21.53 10.46
C LEU A 64 6.21 -22.41 11.59
N HIS A 65 7.26 -21.98 12.30
CA HIS A 65 7.76 -22.72 13.46
C HIS A 65 6.74 -22.75 14.61
N ALA A 66 6.10 -21.63 14.91
CA ALA A 66 5.04 -21.58 15.92
C ALA A 66 3.85 -22.47 15.56
N THR A 67 3.45 -22.47 14.28
CA THR A 67 2.38 -23.34 13.78
C THR A 67 2.76 -24.82 13.89
N LEU A 68 3.99 -25.15 13.51
CA LEU A 68 4.52 -26.51 13.62
C LEU A 68 4.54 -26.98 15.07
N GLU A 69 5.01 -26.14 16.00
CA GLU A 69 5.02 -26.44 17.43
C GLU A 69 3.60 -26.71 17.95
N TYR A 70 2.64 -25.85 17.61
CA TYR A 70 1.25 -26.02 17.97
C TYR A 70 0.66 -27.33 17.42
N VAL A 71 0.84 -27.62 16.13
CA VAL A 71 0.31 -28.83 15.49
C VAL A 71 0.92 -30.11 16.08
N GLN A 72 2.15 -30.06 16.59
CA GLN A 72 2.78 -31.20 17.28
C GLN A 72 2.38 -31.34 18.75
N SER A 73 1.64 -30.37 19.30
CA SER A 73 1.23 -30.39 20.71
C SER A 73 0.02 -31.29 20.97
N ASP A 74 -0.08 -31.77 22.21
CA ASP A 74 -1.25 -32.52 22.68
C ASP A 74 -2.54 -31.68 22.64
N ASP A 75 -2.42 -30.36 22.79
CA ASP A 75 -3.56 -29.43 22.70
C ASP A 75 -4.19 -29.46 21.30
N TYR A 76 -3.38 -29.52 20.25
CA TYR A 76 -3.88 -29.68 18.87
C TYR A 76 -4.59 -31.03 18.69
N VAL A 77 -4.03 -32.11 19.23
CA VAL A 77 -4.67 -33.44 19.19
C VAL A 77 -6.03 -33.40 19.91
N ALA A 78 -6.10 -32.75 21.07
CA ALA A 78 -7.33 -32.63 21.85
C ALA A 78 -8.39 -31.74 21.17
N ALA A 79 -7.98 -30.67 20.47
CA ALA A 79 -8.86 -29.83 19.67
C ALA A 79 -9.40 -30.61 18.46
N TYR A 80 -8.52 -31.22 17.67
CA TYR A 80 -8.90 -32.04 16.53
C TYR A 80 -9.85 -33.18 16.94
N ALA A 81 -9.58 -33.86 18.05
CA ALA A 81 -10.42 -34.94 18.54
C ALA A 81 -11.85 -34.47 18.85
N ARG A 82 -12.04 -33.27 19.40
CA ARG A 82 -13.36 -32.71 19.71
C ARG A 82 -14.07 -32.16 18.48
N ASP A 83 -13.36 -31.35 17.71
CA ASP A 83 -13.96 -30.55 16.63
C ASP A 83 -14.22 -31.40 15.38
N GLU A 84 -13.24 -32.21 14.98
CA GLU A 84 -13.29 -33.01 13.75
C GLU A 84 -13.61 -34.48 14.06
N GLY A 85 -13.02 -35.03 15.13
CA GLY A 85 -13.21 -36.42 15.53
C GLY A 85 -14.53 -36.72 16.23
N GLY A 86 -15.22 -35.68 16.76
CA GLY A 86 -16.45 -35.83 17.54
C GLY A 86 -16.27 -36.63 18.84
N TYR A 87 -15.03 -36.77 19.33
CA TYR A 87 -14.70 -37.42 20.59
C TYR A 87 -15.06 -36.51 21.77
N LEU A 88 -15.38 -37.15 22.89
CA LEU A 88 -15.84 -36.52 24.12
C LEU A 88 -15.03 -37.06 25.30
N LEU A 89 -14.81 -36.25 26.33
CA LEU A 89 -14.27 -36.72 27.59
C LEU A 89 -15.28 -37.63 28.31
N PRO A 90 -14.80 -38.51 29.20
CA PRO A 90 -15.69 -39.28 30.07
C PRO A 90 -16.62 -38.35 30.87
N GLY A 91 -17.93 -38.55 30.73
CA GLY A 91 -18.96 -37.77 31.42
C GLY A 91 -19.57 -36.61 30.61
N GLU A 92 -19.01 -36.27 29.45
CA GLU A 92 -19.61 -35.29 28.53
C GLU A 92 -20.76 -35.91 27.72
N GLN A 93 -21.76 -35.09 27.36
CA GLN A 93 -22.90 -35.48 26.53
C GLN A 93 -22.96 -34.63 25.26
N ARG A 94 -23.03 -35.27 24.09
CA ARG A 94 -23.22 -34.59 22.80
C ARG A 94 -24.68 -34.20 22.61
N ILE A 95 -24.94 -32.91 22.48
CA ILE A 95 -26.27 -32.38 22.18
C ILE A 95 -26.36 -32.17 20.67
N VAL A 96 -27.26 -32.88 20.00
CA VAL A 96 -27.58 -32.69 18.58
C VAL A 96 -28.94 -31.99 18.51
N PRO A 97 -29.01 -30.72 18.07
CA PRO A 97 -30.29 -30.04 17.87
C PRO A 97 -31.08 -30.77 16.79
N MET A 98 -32.27 -31.25 17.12
CA MET A 98 -33.21 -31.72 16.10
C MET A 98 -34.01 -30.52 15.58
N PRO A 99 -34.04 -30.28 14.26
CA PRO A 99 -34.87 -29.24 13.70
C PRO A 99 -36.33 -29.61 13.97
N ILE A 100 -37.00 -28.76 14.73
CA ILE A 100 -38.46 -28.74 14.82
C ILE A 100 -38.97 -27.96 13.61
N GLU A 101 -39.80 -28.60 12.79
CA GLU A 101 -40.57 -27.91 11.75
C GLU A 101 -41.61 -27.02 12.42
N VAL A 102 -41.20 -25.82 12.81
CA VAL A 102 -42.11 -24.76 13.23
C VAL A 102 -42.69 -24.12 11.97
N THR A 103 -44.02 -24.12 11.85
CA THR A 103 -44.70 -23.28 10.86
C THR A 103 -44.30 -21.82 11.16
N PRO A 104 -43.64 -21.11 10.23
CA PRO A 104 -43.23 -19.74 10.48
C PRO A 104 -44.48 -18.88 10.72
N VAL A 105 -44.55 -18.26 11.90
CA VAL A 105 -45.58 -17.25 12.18
C VAL A 105 -45.32 -16.08 11.23
N PRO A 106 -46.34 -15.55 10.52
CA PRO A 106 -46.15 -14.40 9.65
C PRO A 106 -45.49 -13.25 10.41
N THR A 107 -44.31 -12.86 9.95
CA THR A 107 -43.63 -11.67 10.48
C THR A 107 -44.54 -10.47 10.23
N ALA A 108 -44.87 -9.72 11.28
CA ALA A 108 -45.67 -8.51 11.15
C ALA A 108 -44.97 -7.55 10.17
N VAL A 109 -45.67 -7.20 9.08
CA VAL A 109 -45.17 -6.23 8.12
C VAL A 109 -45.17 -4.87 8.81
N ILE A 110 -43.97 -4.33 9.06
CA ILE A 110 -43.81 -2.97 9.57
C ILE A 110 -44.34 -2.02 8.48
N ALA A 111 -45.28 -1.14 8.84
CA ALA A 111 -45.75 -0.12 7.92
C ALA A 111 -44.56 0.74 7.47
N PRO A 112 -44.41 1.01 6.15
CA PRO A 112 -43.29 1.82 5.67
C PRO A 112 -43.34 3.19 6.33
N THR A 113 -42.18 3.67 6.79
CA THR A 113 -42.01 5.06 7.23
C THR A 113 -42.51 5.99 6.12
N PRO A 114 -43.41 6.94 6.40
CA PRO A 114 -43.90 7.87 5.38
C PRO A 114 -42.73 8.60 4.71
N ASP A 115 -42.73 8.63 3.37
CA ASP A 115 -41.70 9.35 2.62
C ASP A 115 -41.81 10.86 2.92
N PRO A 116 -40.78 11.51 3.47
CA PRO A 116 -40.82 12.94 3.75
C PRO A 116 -41.10 13.79 2.50
N ILE A 117 -40.81 13.29 1.30
CA ILE A 117 -41.11 13.97 0.03
C ILE A 117 -42.62 14.08 -0.20
N SER A 118 -43.42 13.14 0.30
CA SER A 118 -44.87 13.15 0.13
C SER A 118 -45.55 14.33 0.84
N VAL A 119 -44.89 14.92 1.84
CA VAL A 119 -45.38 16.05 2.64
C VAL A 119 -44.62 17.35 2.37
N ALA A 120 -43.51 17.31 1.63
CA ALA A 120 -42.65 18.45 1.38
C ALA A 120 -43.22 19.37 0.29
N ARG A 121 -43.29 20.69 0.56
CA ARG A 121 -43.64 21.69 -0.45
C ARG A 121 -42.36 22.26 -1.08
N PRO A 122 -42.19 22.26 -2.42
CA PRO A 122 -40.93 22.66 -3.06
C PRO A 122 -40.41 24.06 -2.65
N TRP A 123 -41.31 25.01 -2.38
CA TRP A 123 -40.93 26.37 -1.97
C TRP A 123 -40.21 26.41 -0.61
N GLN A 124 -40.47 25.44 0.28
CA GLN A 124 -39.81 25.36 1.60
C GLN A 124 -38.32 25.03 1.46
N ALA A 125 -37.95 24.21 0.47
CA ALA A 125 -36.55 23.89 0.16
C ALA A 125 -35.83 25.11 -0.42
N TRP A 126 -36.48 25.86 -1.32
CA TRP A 126 -35.93 27.11 -1.86
C TRP A 126 -35.75 28.16 -0.76
N TRP A 127 -36.68 28.25 0.18
CA TRP A 127 -36.59 29.17 1.32
C TRP A 127 -35.38 28.89 2.21
N GLN A 128 -35.13 27.62 2.54
CA GLN A 128 -33.94 27.22 3.32
C GLN A 128 -32.62 27.49 2.59
N LEU A 129 -32.60 27.34 1.26
CA LEU A 129 -31.41 27.61 0.46
C LEU A 129 -31.09 29.11 0.35
N LEU A 130 -32.14 29.95 0.31
CA LEU A 130 -32.00 31.38 0.09
C LEU A 130 -31.93 32.17 1.40
N THR A 131 -32.32 31.58 2.54
CA THR A 131 -32.39 32.27 3.83
C THR A 131 -32.02 31.36 5.00
N ASP A 132 -31.24 31.89 5.94
CA ASP A 132 -30.96 31.25 7.25
C ASP A 132 -32.09 31.50 8.28
N ALA A 133 -33.23 32.01 7.83
CA ALA A 133 -34.38 32.32 8.68
C ALA A 133 -35.28 31.09 8.86
N PRO A 134 -35.92 30.90 10.04
CA PRO A 134 -36.91 29.86 10.22
C PRO A 134 -38.05 30.02 9.19
N GLN A 135 -38.60 28.89 8.72
CA GLN A 135 -39.69 28.93 7.74
C GLN A 135 -40.88 29.71 8.30
N PRO A 136 -41.54 30.58 7.50
CA PRO A 136 -42.74 31.24 7.92
C PRO A 136 -43.82 30.19 8.22
N THR A 137 -44.30 30.17 9.47
CA THR A 137 -45.44 29.35 9.88
C THR A 137 -46.68 29.78 9.12
N GLN A 138 -47.46 28.80 8.62
CA GLN A 138 -48.86 29.04 8.23
C GLN A 138 -49.73 29.19 9.46
#